data_AF-A0A699XJ80-F1
#
_entry.id   AF-A0A699XJ80-F1
#
_cell.length_a   1.000
_cell.length_b   1.000
_cell.length_c   1.000
_cell.angle_alpha   90.00
_cell.angle_beta   90.00
_cell.angle_gamma   90.00
#
_symmetry.space_group_name_H-M   'P 1'
#
loop_
_entity.id
_entity.type
_entity.pdbx_description
1 polymer ?
#
loop_
_entity_poly.entity_id
_entity_poly.type
_entity_poly.pdbx_seq_one_letter_code
_entity_poly.pdbx_strand_id
1 'polypeptide(L)'
;DALWLLGRAADGSMRDAMSLTDQAIAFGEGKVLAADVRAMLGTLDHGQVYDVLTALIDGDARSLLEAVRHLAEQGPDWSGVLSEIL
;
A
#
# COMPACT_ATOMS: atom_id res chain seq x y z
N ASP A 1 -8.83 -0.89 8.99
CA ASP A 1 -8.00 -1.49 7.93
C ASP A 1 -6.57 -1.80 8.39
N ALA A 2 -5.98 -1.08 9.35
CA ALA A 2 -4.62 -1.37 9.87
C ALA A 2 -4.34 -2.87 10.17
N LEU A 3 -5.22 -3.56 10.91
CA LEU A 3 -5.08 -4.99 11.20
C LEU A 3 -5.14 -5.88 9.95
N TRP A 4 -5.92 -5.48 8.94
CA TRP A 4 -5.98 -6.19 7.66
C TRP A 4 -4.68 -6.05 6.87
N LEU A 5 -4.07 -4.88 6.88
CA LEU A 5 -2.76 -4.64 6.25
C LEU A 5 -1.67 -5.51 6.88
N LEU A 6 -1.61 -5.57 8.21
CA LEU A 6 -0.67 -6.44 8.94
C LEU A 6 -0.91 -7.92 8.63
N GLY A 7 -2.17 -8.36 8.61
CA GLY A 7 -2.53 -9.74 8.28
C GLY A 7 -2.15 -10.14 6.86
N ARG A 8 -2.33 -9.23 5.89
CA ARG A 8 -1.94 -9.46 4.49
C ARG A 8 -0.42 -9.48 4.32
N ALA A 9 0.29 -8.56 4.98
CA ALA A 9 1.76 -8.53 4.96
C ALA A 9 2.41 -9.74 5.65
N ALA A 10 1.69 -10.39 6.58
CA ALA A 10 2.17 -11.59 7.26
C ALA A 10 2.03 -12.89 6.44
N ASP A 11 1.33 -12.87 5.30
CA ASP A 11 1.19 -14.00 4.37
C ASP A 11 0.91 -15.36 5.05
N GLY A 12 0.00 -15.37 6.03
CA GLY A 12 -0.41 -16.56 6.78
C GLY A 12 0.54 -17.02 7.89
N SER A 13 1.70 -16.38 8.05
CA SER A 13 2.65 -16.65 9.14
C SER A 13 2.23 -15.92 10.42
N MET A 14 1.79 -16.67 11.43
CA MET A 14 1.41 -16.10 12.73
C MET A 14 2.59 -15.41 13.45
N ARG A 15 3.82 -15.90 13.24
CA ARG A 15 5.03 -15.28 13.79
C ARG A 15 5.27 -13.90 13.17
N ASP A 16 5.11 -13.79 11.86
CA ASP A 16 5.34 -12.52 11.16
C ASP A 16 4.22 -11.53 11.47
N ALA A 17 2.98 -12.00 11.59
CA ALA A 17 1.86 -11.17 12.06
C ALA A 17 2.14 -10.57 13.45
N MET A 18 2.68 -11.36 14.38
CA MET A 18 3.06 -10.86 15.71
C MET A 18 4.19 -9.84 15.63
N SER A 19 5.27 -10.15 14.89
CA SER A 19 6.41 -9.24 14.70
C SER A 19 6.02 -7.91 14.05
N LEU A 20 5.18 -7.95 13.01
CA LEU A 20 4.67 -6.75 12.33
C LEU A 20 3.75 -5.93 13.24
N THR A 21 2.97 -6.58 14.09
CA THR A 21 2.12 -5.89 15.07
C THR A 21 2.97 -5.18 16.12
N ASP A 22 4.03 -5.82 16.62
CA ASP A 22 4.97 -5.19 17.57
C ASP A 22 5.67 -3.99 16.94
N GLN A 23 6.09 -4.10 15.67
CA GLN A 23 6.67 -2.98 14.92
C GLN A 23 5.67 -1.83 14.75
N ALA A 24 4.41 -2.13 14.44
CA ALA A 24 3.36 -1.12 14.28
C ALA A 24 3.08 -0.38 15.60
N ILE A 25 3.08 -1.10 16.73
CA ILE A 25 2.95 -0.50 18.07
C ILE A 25 4.13 0.42 18.37
N ALA A 26 5.37 -0.01 18.06
CA ALA A 26 6.56 0.79 18.28
C ALA A 26 6.58 2.05 17.39
N PHE A 27 6.20 1.91 16.12
CA PHE A 27 6.17 3.02 15.16
C PHE A 27 5.07 4.04 15.47
N GLY A 28 3.88 3.58 15.87
CA GLY A 28 2.73 4.43 16.19
C GLY A 28 2.63 4.87 17.66
N GLU A 29 3.75 4.86 18.40
CA GLU A 29 3.84 5.31 19.80
C GLU A 29 2.76 4.68 20.72
N GLY A 30 2.56 3.36 20.60
CA GLY A 30 1.57 2.61 21.37
C GLY A 30 0.19 2.51 20.72
N LYS A 31 -0.01 3.07 19.53
CA LYS A 31 -1.24 2.96 18.74
C LYS A 31 -0.97 2.26 17.41
N VAL A 32 -1.96 1.52 16.91
CA VAL A 32 -1.90 0.88 15.59
C VAL A 32 -2.85 1.63 14.65
N LEU A 33 -2.33 2.66 14.00
CA LEU A 33 -3.07 3.46 13.02
C LEU A 33 -2.76 2.99 11.59
N ALA A 34 -3.74 3.10 10.70
CA ALA A 34 -3.62 2.60 9.35
C ALA A 34 -2.60 3.36 8.50
N ALA A 35 -2.52 4.68 8.68
CA ALA A 35 -1.53 5.51 7.99
C ALA A 35 -0.10 5.10 8.39
N ASP A 36 0.13 4.90 9.69
CA ASP A 36 1.42 4.48 10.24
C ASP A 36 1.81 3.08 9.76
N VAL A 37 0.85 2.14 9.74
CA VAL A 37 1.09 0.79 9.21
C VAL A 37 1.43 0.82 7.73
N ARG A 38 0.75 1.66 6.92
CA ARG A 38 1.08 1.80 5.49
C ARG A 38 2.49 2.35 5.29
N ALA A 39 2.83 3.40 6.03
CA ALA A 39 4.15 4.00 5.99
C ALA A 39 5.25 3.02 6.43
N MET A 40 5.01 2.27 7.51
CA MET A 40 5.91 1.25 8.03
C MET A 40 6.14 0.11 7.04
N LEU A 41 5.06 -0.42 6.43
CA LEU A 41 5.14 -1.52 5.47
C LEU A 41 5.66 -1.07 4.09
N GLY A 42 5.78 0.23 3.84
CA GLY A 42 6.06 0.76 2.51
C GLY A 42 4.98 0.40 1.49
N THR A 43 3.77 0.05 1.96
CA THR A 43 2.66 -0.29 1.07
C THR A 43 2.14 0.97 0.42
N LEU A 44 1.92 0.89 -0.88
CA LEU A 44 1.30 1.93 -1.68
C LEU A 44 0.00 2.42 -1.08
N ASP A 45 -0.25 3.72 -1.22
CA ASP A 45 -1.59 4.24 -1.01
C ASP A 45 -2.51 3.67 -2.10
N HIS A 46 -3.42 2.77 -1.70
CA HIS A 46 -4.39 2.16 -2.62
C HIS A 46 -5.18 3.20 -3.41
N GLY A 47 -5.36 4.43 -2.90
CA GLY A 47 -6.00 5.52 -3.64
C GLY A 47 -5.31 5.81 -4.97
N GLN A 48 -3.98 5.79 -5.00
CA GLN A 48 -3.21 6.10 -6.21
C GLN A 48 -3.26 4.97 -7.25
N VAL A 49 -3.27 3.71 -6.78
CA VAL A 49 -3.51 2.57 -7.66
C VAL A 49 -4.93 2.63 -8.25
N TYR A 50 -5.89 3.11 -7.46
CA TYR A 50 -7.26 3.32 -7.91
C TYR A 50 -7.37 4.37 -9.02
N ASP A 51 -6.59 5.46 -8.93
CA ASP A 51 -6.55 6.49 -9.97
C ASP A 51 -6.02 5.93 -11.31
N VAL A 52 -4.98 5.08 -11.26
CA VAL A 52 -4.47 4.36 -12.43
C VAL A 52 -5.53 3.44 -13.02
N LEU A 53 -6.21 2.65 -12.19
CA LEU A 53 -7.28 1.74 -12.62
C LEU A 53 -8.46 2.48 -13.24
N THR A 54 -8.87 3.60 -12.64
CA THR A 54 -10.00 4.41 -13.12
C THR A 54 -9.68 4.99 -14.50
N ALA A 55 -8.52 5.63 -14.66
CA ALA A 55 -8.11 6.16 -15.95
C ALA A 55 -7.96 5.08 -17.04
N LEU A 56 -7.53 3.87 -16.65
CA LEU A 56 -7.44 2.73 -17.56
C LEU A 56 -8.82 2.26 -18.03
N ILE A 57 -9.79 2.15 -17.12
CA ILE A 57 -11.17 1.75 -17.43
C ILE A 57 -11.85 2.79 -18.33
N ASP A 58 -11.62 4.07 -18.07
CA ASP A 58 -12.21 5.17 -18.83
C ASP A 58 -11.53 5.38 -20.20
N GLY A 59 -10.40 4.72 -20.45
CA GLY A 59 -9.61 4.88 -21.67
C GLY A 59 -8.94 6.26 -21.78
N ASP A 60 -8.81 6.99 -20.66
CA ASP A 60 -8.15 8.29 -20.62
C ASP A 60 -6.63 8.13 -20.50
N ALA A 61 -5.97 8.08 -21.66
CA ALA A 61 -4.52 7.94 -21.73
C ALA A 61 -3.74 9.09 -21.06
N ARG A 62 -4.31 10.30 -21.00
CA ARG A 62 -3.65 11.44 -20.36
C ARG A 62 -3.67 11.25 -18.85
N SER A 63 -4.85 11.01 -18.28
CA SER A 63 -5.00 10.78 -16.84
C SER A 63 -4.22 9.55 -16.37
N LEU A 64 -4.15 8.50 -17.20
CA LEU A 64 -3.35 7.31 -16.90
C LEU A 64 -1.86 7.65 -16.74
N LEU A 65 -1.29 8.38 -17.71
CA LEU A 65 0.11 8.77 -17.65
C LEU A 65 0.41 9.76 -16.50
N GLU A 66 -0.54 10.63 -16.16
CA GLU A 66 -0.41 11.53 -15.01
C GLU A 66 -0.45 10.77 -13.67
N ALA A 67 -1.34 9.80 -13.51
CA ALA A 67 -1.41 8.95 -12.33
C ALA A 67 -0.14 8.10 -12.16
N VAL A 68 0.37 7.50 -13.24
CA VAL A 68 1.63 6.74 -13.22
C VAL A 68 2.82 7.64 -12.87
N ARG A 69 2.86 8.88 -13.39
CA ARG A 69 3.90 9.85 -13.02
C ARG A 69 3.85 10.19 -11.54
N HIS A 70 2.66 10.42 -10.99
CA HIS A 70 2.50 10.73 -9.58
C HIS A 70 2.93 9.57 -8.66
N LEU A 71 2.62 8.34 -9.05
CA LEU A 71 3.18 7.14 -8.43
C LEU A 71 4.70 7.16 -8.48
N ALA A 72 5.30 7.41 -9.64
CA ALA A 72 6.75 7.40 -9.81
C ALA A 72 7.50 8.42 -8.93
N GLU A 73 6.88 9.57 -8.62
CA GLU A 73 7.45 10.59 -7.70
C GLU A 73 7.69 10.06 -6.29
N GLN A 74 7.00 8.98 -5.89
CA GLN A 74 7.11 8.37 -4.56
C GLN A 74 8.12 7.22 -4.48
N GLY A 75 8.77 6.87 -5.60
CA GLY A 75 9.71 5.74 -5.68
C GLY A 75 9.08 4.39 -5.31
N PRO A 76 7.95 4.00 -5.91
CA PRO A 76 7.21 2.81 -5.50
C PRO A 76 7.92 1.54 -5.95
N ASP A 77 7.64 0.44 -5.26
CA ASP A 77 7.92 -0.90 -5.79
C ASP A 77 6.91 -1.22 -6.90
N TRP A 78 7.37 -1.14 -8.16
CA TRP A 78 6.53 -1.42 -9.33
C TRP A 78 5.98 -2.85 -9.37
N SER A 79 6.67 -3.81 -8.75
CA SER A 79 6.15 -5.18 -8.68
C SER A 79 4.93 -5.23 -7.76
N GLY A 80 5.00 -4.58 -6.59
CA GLY A 80 3.86 -4.38 -5.70
C GLY A 80 2.71 -3.59 -6.33
N VAL A 81 2.99 -2.50 -7.08
CA VAL A 81 1.95 -1.76 -7.82
C VAL A 81 1.20 -2.69 -8.76
N LEU A 82 1.92 -3.47 -9.56
CA LEU A 82 1.32 -4.38 -10.54
C LEU A 82 0.49 -5.48 -9.85
N SER A 83 0.97 -6.02 -8.72
CA SER A 83 0.23 -7.01 -7.94
C SER A 83 -1.06 -6.48 -7.32
N GLU A 84 -1.18 -5.18 -7.09
CA GLU A 84 -2.43 -4.56 -6.63
C GLU A 84 -3.42 -4.28 -7.77
N ILE A 85 -2.95 -4.27 -9.03
CA ILE A 85 -3.77 -4.07 -10.23
C ILE A 85 -4.36 -5.39 -10.75
N LEU A 86 -3.64 -6.51 -10.59
CA LEU A 86 -3.98 -7.84 -11.12
C LEU A 86 -4.81 -8.68 -10.13
#